data_AF-R9K7W3-F1
#
_entry.id   AF-R9K7W3-F1
#
_cell.length_a   1.000
_cell.length_b   1.000
_cell.length_c   1.000
_cell.angle_alpha   90.00
_cell.angle_beta   90.00
_cell.angle_gamma   90.00
#
_symmetry.space_group_name_H-M   'P 1'
#
loop_
_entity.id
_entity.type
_entity.pdbx_description
1 polymer ?
#
loop_
_entity_poly.entity_id
_entity_poly.type
_entity_poly.pdbx_seq_one_letter_code
_entity_poly.pdbx_strand_id
1 'polypeptide(L)'
;MENYKQKEILLASSDFYVPNSTITDETNFEWDIKGNNLLDEKLKIWFNGSPLYVKECKISVWGNLLIRFSNNDFLEIFVDTSDYVKCWILSDFQKKEEWIVTGLGYEFQCPED
;
A
#
# COMPACT_ATOMS: atom_id res chain seq x y z
N MET A 1 0.30 -17.10 11.37
CA MET A 1 1.46 -17.88 11.88
C MET A 1 2.69 -17.23 11.28
N GLU A 2 3.65 -16.85 12.12
CA GLU A 2 4.59 -15.74 11.87
C GLU A 2 5.76 -16.07 10.94
N ASN A 3 6.15 -15.09 10.13
CA ASN A 3 7.24 -15.11 9.14
C ASN A 3 8.64 -14.83 9.75
N TYR A 4 8.86 -15.16 11.03
CA TYR A 4 10.11 -14.81 11.74
C TYR A 4 11.33 -15.69 11.38
N LYS A 5 11.16 -16.76 10.58
CA LYS A 5 12.23 -17.74 10.33
C LYS A 5 13.07 -17.50 9.08
N GLN A 6 12.60 -16.76 8.06
CA GLN A 6 13.29 -16.73 6.78
C GLN A 6 14.20 -15.51 6.53
N LYS A 7 14.06 -14.40 7.27
CA LYS A 7 14.84 -13.16 7.00
C LYS A 7 14.84 -12.77 5.50
N GLU A 8 13.79 -13.14 4.77
CA GLU A 8 13.62 -12.72 3.38
C GLU A 8 12.79 -11.44 3.39
N ILE A 9 13.38 -10.35 2.87
CA ILE A 9 12.64 -9.15 2.55
C ILE A 9 11.85 -9.47 1.28
N LEU A 10 10.56 -9.77 1.43
CA LEU A 10 9.68 -10.00 0.29
C LEU A 10 9.36 -8.64 -0.35
N LEU A 11 10.10 -8.30 -1.40
CA LEU A 11 10.00 -7.01 -2.07
C LEU A 11 8.72 -7.00 -2.96
N ALA A 12 7.61 -6.50 -2.42
CA ALA A 12 6.31 -6.44 -3.12
C ALA A 12 6.29 -5.49 -4.34
N SER A 13 7.29 -4.60 -4.49
CA SER A 13 7.42 -3.73 -5.67
C SER A 13 7.66 -4.51 -6.96
N SER A 14 8.24 -5.72 -6.90
CA SER A 14 8.40 -6.56 -8.10
C SER A 14 7.12 -7.28 -8.49
N ASP A 15 6.17 -7.49 -7.58
CA ASP A 15 4.94 -8.24 -7.87
C ASP A 15 4.03 -7.52 -8.89
N PHE A 16 4.16 -6.19 -9.02
CA PHE A 16 3.47 -5.42 -10.06
C PHE A 16 4.04 -5.69 -11.46
N TYR A 17 5.32 -6.04 -11.55
CA TYR A 17 6.06 -6.28 -12.80
C TYR A 17 6.31 -7.76 -13.05
N VAL A 18 5.54 -8.64 -12.40
CA VAL A 18 5.60 -10.08 -12.59
C VAL A 18 4.21 -10.60 -12.96
N PRO A 19 4.08 -11.40 -14.03
CA PRO A 19 2.85 -12.12 -14.32
C PRO A 19 2.39 -12.96 -13.14
N ASN A 20 1.08 -13.19 -13.03
CA ASN A 20 0.54 -14.12 -12.05
C ASN A 20 1.10 -15.54 -12.29
N SER A 21 1.00 -16.39 -11.28
CA SER A 21 1.61 -17.73 -11.27
C SER A 21 1.02 -18.68 -12.34
N THR A 22 -0.07 -18.29 -13.01
CA THR A 22 -0.74 -19.10 -14.04
C THR A 22 -0.30 -18.75 -15.46
N ILE A 23 0.35 -17.60 -15.66
CA ILE A 23 0.82 -17.16 -16.98
C ILE A 23 2.27 -17.60 -17.14
N THR A 24 2.52 -18.39 -18.20
CA THR A 24 3.84 -18.97 -18.50
C THR A 24 4.48 -18.37 -19.75
N ASP A 25 3.70 -17.69 -20.58
CA ASP A 25 4.16 -16.97 -21.76
C ASP A 25 4.08 -15.47 -21.51
N GLU A 26 5.22 -14.87 -21.22
CA GLU A 26 5.35 -13.43 -20.93
C GLU A 26 5.39 -12.57 -22.21
N THR A 27 5.54 -13.21 -23.38
CA THR A 27 5.81 -12.52 -24.64
C THR A 27 4.66 -11.62 -25.10
N ASN A 28 3.43 -11.95 -24.70
CA ASN A 28 2.21 -11.19 -25.01
C ASN A 28 1.48 -10.73 -23.74
N PHE A 29 2.22 -10.50 -22.66
CA PHE A 29 1.60 -10.15 -21.38
C PHE A 29 0.95 -8.75 -21.41
N GLU A 30 -0.35 -8.70 -21.12
CA GLU A 30 -1.12 -7.45 -20.99
C GLU A 30 -1.21 -7.01 -19.53
N TRP A 31 -0.48 -5.94 -19.18
CA TRP A 31 -0.40 -5.37 -17.82
C TRP A 31 -1.70 -4.72 -17.34
N ASP A 32 -2.52 -4.22 -18.25
CA ASP A 32 -3.74 -3.46 -17.93
C ASP A 32 -4.93 -4.37 -17.57
N ILE A 33 -4.78 -5.70 -17.71
CA ILE A 33 -5.83 -6.66 -17.34
C ILE A 33 -5.75 -6.96 -15.84
N LYS A 34 -6.82 -6.61 -15.12
CA LYS A 34 -6.98 -6.95 -13.70
C LYS A 34 -6.91 -8.46 -13.48
N GLY A 35 -6.06 -8.88 -12.55
CA GLY A 35 -5.85 -10.28 -12.21
C GLY A 35 -4.64 -10.90 -12.90
N ASN A 36 -4.02 -10.22 -13.86
CA ASN A 36 -2.90 -10.76 -14.62
C ASN A 36 -1.56 -10.60 -13.94
N ASN A 37 -1.35 -9.57 -13.11
CA ASN A 37 -0.10 -9.42 -12.36
C ASN A 37 -0.14 -10.21 -11.03
N LEU A 38 1.04 -10.48 -10.48
CA LEU A 38 1.21 -11.24 -9.25
C LEU A 38 0.67 -10.50 -8.02
N LEU A 39 0.68 -9.17 -8.03
CA LEU A 39 0.06 -8.36 -6.98
C LEU A 39 -1.44 -8.65 -6.88
N ASP A 40 -2.17 -8.68 -8.00
CA ASP A 40 -3.60 -8.98 -8.04
C ASP A 40 -3.90 -10.38 -7.50
N GLU A 41 -3.05 -11.36 -7.81
CA GLU A 41 -3.16 -12.71 -7.27
C GLU A 41 -3.03 -12.71 -5.74
N LYS A 42 -1.97 -12.06 -5.21
CA LYS A 42 -1.71 -11.99 -3.77
C LYS A 42 -2.80 -11.22 -3.03
N LEU A 43 -3.30 -10.13 -3.62
CA LEU A 43 -4.38 -9.32 -3.06
C LEU A 43 -5.71 -10.08 -2.96
N LYS A 44 -5.95 -11.12 -3.77
CA LYS A 44 -7.17 -11.95 -3.60
C LYS A 44 -7.28 -12.47 -2.17
N ILE A 45 -6.17 -12.84 -1.52
CA ILE A 45 -6.16 -13.33 -0.13
C ILE A 45 -6.72 -12.28 0.84
N TRP A 46 -6.48 -10.99 0.57
CA TRP A 46 -6.96 -9.88 1.40
C TRP A 46 -8.48 -9.69 1.32
N PHE A 47 -9.09 -10.11 0.21
CA PHE A 47 -10.52 -9.93 -0.05
C PHE A 47 -11.36 -11.20 0.07
N ASN A 48 -10.75 -12.39 0.14
CA ASN A 48 -11.47 -13.68 0.07
C ASN A 48 -11.96 -14.21 1.44
N GLY A 49 -12.17 -13.34 2.43
CA GLY A 49 -12.46 -13.73 3.81
C GLY A 49 -13.19 -12.67 4.63
N SER A 50 -12.87 -12.61 5.94
CA SER A 50 -13.42 -11.61 6.86
C SER A 50 -13.05 -10.18 6.44
N PRO A 51 -13.87 -9.17 6.78
CA PRO A 51 -13.55 -7.77 6.47
C PRO A 51 -12.15 -7.40 6.96
N LEU A 52 -11.31 -6.95 6.04
CA LEU A 52 -10.01 -6.38 6.37
C LEU A 52 -10.24 -4.96 6.89
N TYR A 53 -9.75 -4.66 8.09
CA TYR A 53 -9.84 -3.32 8.67
C TYR A 53 -8.49 -2.88 9.22
N VAL A 54 -8.29 -1.57 9.32
CA VAL A 54 -7.08 -0.97 9.87
C VAL A 54 -7.08 -1.13 11.39
N LYS A 55 -6.06 -1.78 11.95
CA LYS A 55 -5.81 -1.91 13.39
C LYS A 55 -4.95 -0.78 13.93
N GLU A 56 -4.01 -0.30 13.12
CA GLU A 56 -3.05 0.72 13.51
C GLU A 56 -2.61 1.50 12.28
N CYS A 57 -2.49 2.81 12.43
CA CYS A 57 -1.94 3.72 11.45
C CYS A 57 -0.86 4.55 12.14
N LYS A 58 0.35 4.58 11.57
CA LYS A 58 1.47 5.37 12.06
C LYS A 58 2.03 6.19 10.92
N ILE A 59 2.21 7.47 11.18
CA ILE A 59 2.90 8.40 10.27
C ILE A 59 4.20 8.80 10.95
N SER A 60 5.32 8.64 10.26
CA SER A 60 6.62 9.11 10.74
C SER A 60 6.75 10.63 10.57
N VAL A 61 7.73 11.23 11.27
CA VAL A 61 8.06 12.66 11.09
C VAL A 61 8.43 13.01 9.64
N TRP A 62 8.87 12.03 8.86
CA TRP A 62 9.25 12.17 7.45
C TRP A 62 8.09 11.88 6.48
N GLY A 63 6.87 11.64 6.99
CA GLY A 63 5.73 11.34 6.14
C GLY A 63 5.67 9.89 5.64
N ASN A 64 6.53 8.98 6.11
CA ASN A 64 6.33 7.54 5.84
C ASN A 64 5.08 7.02 6.57
N LEU A 65 4.26 6.23 5.89
CA LEU A 65 3.03 5.64 6.41
C LEU A 65 3.23 4.15 6.67
N LEU A 66 2.81 3.70 7.85
CA LEU A 66 2.67 2.29 8.19
C LEU A 66 1.23 2.02 8.60
N ILE A 67 0.55 1.15 7.86
CA ILE A 67 -0.79 0.65 8.20
C ILE A 67 -0.67 -0.83 8.55
N ARG A 68 -1.17 -1.22 9.73
CA ARG A 68 -1.35 -2.63 10.12
C ARG A 68 -2.82 -3.01 9.98
N PHE A 69 -3.08 -4.10 9.28
CA PHE A 69 -4.43 -4.62 9.07
C PHE A 69 -4.83 -5.68 10.09
N SER A 70 -6.12 -6.02 10.09
CA SER A 70 -6.74 -7.00 11.00
C SER A 70 -6.16 -8.41 10.88
N ASN A 71 -5.67 -8.79 9.70
CA ASN A 71 -4.99 -10.06 9.43
C ASN A 71 -3.50 -10.06 9.81
N ASN A 72 -3.00 -8.96 10.39
CA ASN A 72 -1.58 -8.71 10.73
C ASN A 72 -0.65 -8.46 9.52
N ASP A 73 -1.18 -8.26 8.32
CA ASP A 73 -0.40 -7.73 7.20
C ASP A 73 -0.16 -6.23 7.39
N PHE A 74 0.82 -5.70 6.65
CA PHE A 74 1.22 -4.30 6.71
C PHE A 74 1.29 -3.69 5.30
N LEU A 75 0.91 -2.41 5.20
CA LEU A 75 1.19 -1.55 4.06
C LEU A 75 2.14 -0.46 4.53
N GLU A 76 3.31 -0.39 3.90
CA GLU A 76 4.31 0.65 4.13
C GLU A 76 4.44 1.54 2.90
N ILE A 77 4.31 2.85 3.09
CA ILE A 77 4.50 3.86 2.05
C ILE A 77 5.66 4.75 2.47
N PHE A 78 6.64 4.89 1.59
CA PHE A 78 7.80 5.74 1.80
C PHE A 78 7.69 6.99 0.94
N VAL A 79 8.02 8.13 1.53
CA VAL A 79 8.18 9.39 0.80
C VAL A 79 9.60 9.40 0.24
N ASP A 80 9.72 9.56 -1.08
CA ASP A 80 10.99 9.54 -1.81
C ASP A 80 11.31 10.88 -2.50
N THR A 81 10.49 11.92 -2.26
CA THR A 81 10.73 13.27 -2.78
C THR A 81 11.32 14.17 -1.70
N SER A 82 11.95 15.27 -2.13
CA SER A 82 12.51 16.28 -1.22
C SER A 82 11.91 17.67 -1.46
N ASP A 83 10.74 17.72 -2.11
CA ASP A 83 10.06 18.95 -2.51
C ASP A 83 8.61 18.98 -2.00
N TYR A 84 7.87 20.02 -2.38
CA TYR A 84 6.47 20.22 -2.00
C TYR A 84 5.48 19.40 -2.84
N VAL A 85 5.96 18.47 -3.68
CA VAL A 85 5.05 17.64 -4.49
C VAL A 85 4.26 16.75 -3.54
N LYS A 86 2.94 16.72 -3.72
CA LYS A 86 2.04 15.84 -2.97
C LYS A 86 2.39 14.38 -3.29
N CYS A 87 2.78 13.62 -2.27
CA CYS A 87 3.09 12.20 -2.38
C CYS A 87 1.82 11.36 -2.24
N TRP A 88 1.05 11.60 -1.18
CA TRP A 88 -0.19 10.89 -0.90
C TRP A 88 -1.11 11.69 0.02
N ILE A 89 -2.39 11.32 0.02
CA ILE A 89 -3.44 11.89 0.87
C ILE A 89 -4.11 10.77 1.65
N LEU A 90 -4.27 10.93 2.96
CA LEU A 90 -5.07 10.04 3.79
C LEU A 90 -6.24 10.82 4.39
N SER A 91 -7.46 10.40 4.06
CA SER A 91 -8.68 11.09 4.47
C SER A 91 -9.47 10.28 5.51
N ASP A 92 -9.82 10.90 6.64
CA ASP A 92 -10.81 10.36 7.58
C ASP A 92 -12.20 10.78 7.09
N PHE A 93 -12.91 9.85 6.44
CA PHE A 93 -14.25 10.10 5.90
C PHE A 93 -15.31 10.45 6.95
N GLN A 94 -15.11 10.10 8.22
CA GLN A 94 -16.05 10.44 9.29
C GLN A 94 -15.83 11.86 9.79
N LYS A 95 -14.56 12.29 9.88
CA LYS A 95 -14.18 13.61 10.39
C LYS A 95 -14.00 14.66 9.29
N LYS A 96 -14.03 14.24 8.01
CA LYS A 96 -13.67 15.06 6.85
C LYS A 96 -12.26 15.64 6.96
N GLU A 97 -11.34 14.97 7.63
CA GLU A 97 -9.96 15.43 7.78
C GLU A 97 -9.11 14.86 6.66
N GLU A 98 -8.22 15.67 6.08
CA GLU A 98 -7.26 15.21 5.09
C GLU A 98 -5.82 15.47 5.56
N TRP A 99 -5.02 14.42 5.53
CA TRP A 99 -3.58 14.50 5.74
C TRP A 99 -2.88 14.45 4.40
N ILE A 100 -2.26 15.57 4.03
CA ILE A 100 -1.50 15.69 2.79
C ILE A 100 -0.03 15.55 3.12
N VAL A 101 0.64 14.62 2.47
CA VAL A 101 2.06 14.36 2.69
C VAL A 101 2.88 14.78 1.48
N THR A 102 4.02 15.41 1.76
CA THR A 102 5.02 15.88 0.79
C THR A 102 6.41 15.41 1.23
N GLY A 103 7.42 15.65 0.38
CA GLY A 103 8.83 15.42 0.71
C GLY A 103 9.35 16.15 1.94
N LEU A 104 8.64 17.18 2.40
CA LEU A 104 9.03 18.03 3.52
C LEU A 104 8.28 17.71 4.82
N GLY A 105 7.37 16.73 4.80
CA GLY A 105 6.56 16.33 5.94
C GLY A 105 5.07 16.29 5.60
N TYR A 106 4.21 16.39 6.61
CA TYR A 106 2.77 16.34 6.45
C TYR A 106 2.10 17.65 6.86
N GLU A 107 1.09 18.05 6.10
CA GLU A 107 0.23 19.20 6.36
C GLU A 107 -1.20 18.71 6.63
N PHE A 108 -1.85 19.30 7.64
CA PHE A 108 -3.25 19.03 7.97
C PHE A 108 -4.14 20.04 7.23
N GLN A 109 -5.07 19.55 6.41
CA GLN A 109 -6.13 20.38 5.86
C GLN A 109 -7.47 20.00 6.49
N CYS A 110 -8.09 20.96 7.16
CA CYS A 110 -9.51 20.90 7.46
C CYS A 110 -10.24 21.53 6.27
N PRO A 111 -11.15 20.83 5.60
CA PRO A 111 -11.96 21.45 4.55
C PRO A 111 -12.75 22.60 5.16
N GLU A 112 -12.69 23.77 4.53
CA GLU A 112 -13.57 24.90 4.86
C GLU A 112 -15.02 24.51 4.53
N ASP A 113 -15.94 24.83 5.45
CA ASP A 113 -17.39 24.55 5.35
C ASP A 113 -18.06 25.18 4.13
#